data_AF-A0AAV2VVA0-F1
#
_entry.id   AF-A0AAV2VVA0-F1
#
_cell.length_a   1.000
_cell.length_b   1.000
_cell.length_c   1.000
_cell.angle_alpha   90.00
_cell.angle_beta   90.00
_cell.angle_gamma   90.00
#
_symmetry.space_group_name_H-M   'P 1'
#
loop_
_entity.id
_entity.type
_entity.pdbx_description
1 polymer ?
#
loop_
_entity_poly.entity_id
_entity_poly.type
_entity_poly.pdbx_seq_one_letter_code
_entity_poly.pdbx_strand_id
1 'polypeptide(L)'
;MFKKIMLIGAMTLISNNALASGAGLEVKDIYYCGSDFSMKMSNGERWVVRKSQVGDQKLDHFLSIAMYMVASGKKTGNVFPGDPIEWCGNSNVRPIHIFGFRV
;
A
#
# COMPACT_ATOMS: atom_id res chain seq x y z
N MET A 1 5.77 6.38 44.66
CA MET A 1 4.89 5.58 43.76
C MET A 1 4.25 6.40 42.64
N PHE A 2 4.02 7.71 42.80
CA PHE A 2 3.49 8.60 41.75
C PHE A 2 4.32 8.65 40.43
N LYS A 3 5.65 8.57 40.53
CA LYS A 3 6.55 8.64 39.36
C LYS A 3 6.36 7.50 38.35
N LYS A 4 5.84 6.34 38.78
CA LYS A 4 5.57 5.18 37.92
C LYS A 4 4.25 5.31 37.14
N ILE A 5 3.26 6.00 37.72
CA ILE A 5 1.94 6.21 37.12
C ILE A 5 2.01 7.25 35.99
N MET A 6 2.87 8.26 36.14
CA MET A 6 3.09 9.30 35.12
C MET A 6 3.70 8.76 33.83
N LEU A 7 4.56 7.72 33.91
CA LEU A 7 5.20 7.11 32.75
C LEU A 7 4.20 6.29 31.90
N ILE A 8 3.22 5.65 32.55
CA ILE A 8 2.18 4.86 31.88
C ILE A 8 1.18 5.77 31.18
N GLY A 9 0.82 6.91 31.78
CA GLY A 9 0.00 7.93 31.15
C GLY A 9 0.62 8.49 29.86
N ALA A 10 1.92 8.78 29.89
CA ALA A 10 2.66 9.32 28.73
C ALA A 10 2.71 8.33 27.54
N MET A 11 2.79 7.02 27.78
CA MET A 11 2.84 6.02 26.71
C MET A 11 1.51 5.87 25.96
N THR A 12 0.36 6.10 26.61
CA THR A 12 -0.95 5.97 25.96
C THR A 12 -1.29 7.09 24.98
N LEU A 13 -0.68 8.28 25.13
CA LEU A 13 -0.92 9.42 24.25
C LEU A 13 -0.14 9.35 22.93
N ILE A 14 0.94 8.56 22.88
CA ILE A 14 1.81 8.46 21.69
C ILE A 14 1.26 7.43 20.68
N SER A 15 0.42 6.50 21.11
CA SER A 15 -0.10 5.40 20.27
C SER A 15 -1.10 5.87 19.19
N ASN A 16 -1.71 7.05 19.33
CA ASN A 16 -2.78 7.51 18.45
C ASN A 16 -2.33 8.12 17.12
N ASN A 17 -1.02 8.25 16.87
CA ASN A 17 -0.49 8.90 15.65
C ASN A 17 0.12 7.95 14.62
N ALA A 18 -0.09 6.63 14.75
CA ALA A 18 0.25 5.69 13.68
C ALA A 18 -0.81 5.75 12.56
N LEU A 19 -0.84 6.86 11.81
CA LEU A 19 -1.61 6.97 10.57
C LEU A 19 -0.95 6.06 9.53
N ALA A 20 -1.43 4.82 9.44
CA ALA A 20 -1.07 3.92 8.36
C ALA A 20 -1.59 4.50 7.03
N SER A 21 -0.71 5.21 6.31
CA SER A 21 -0.97 5.75 4.99
C SER A 21 -1.09 4.60 3.98
N GLY A 22 -2.31 4.14 3.73
CA GLY A 22 -2.60 3.16 2.66
C GLY A 22 -3.82 2.26 2.88
N ALA A 23 -4.37 2.19 4.10
CA ALA A 23 -5.60 1.46 4.33
C ALA A 23 -6.83 2.29 3.90
N GLY A 24 -7.78 1.65 3.21
CA GLY A 24 -9.09 2.27 2.97
C GLY A 24 -9.22 3.09 1.68
N LEU A 25 -8.27 2.97 0.74
CA LEU A 25 -8.31 3.65 -0.55
C LEU A 25 -8.94 2.77 -1.62
N GLU A 26 -9.58 3.36 -2.62
CA GLU A 26 -10.10 2.62 -3.77
C GLU A 26 -9.11 2.67 -4.93
N VAL A 27 -9.04 1.57 -5.69
CA VAL A 27 -8.34 1.55 -6.98
C VAL A 27 -9.30 2.12 -8.02
N LYS A 28 -8.90 3.20 -8.71
CA LYS A 28 -9.70 3.86 -9.74
C LYS A 28 -9.36 3.36 -11.14
N ASP A 29 -8.06 3.31 -11.43
CA ASP A 29 -7.55 2.95 -12.76
C ASP A 29 -6.31 2.06 -12.64
N ILE A 30 -6.08 1.21 -13.64
CA ILE A 30 -4.90 0.34 -13.76
C ILE A 30 -4.16 0.70 -15.04
N TYR A 31 -2.84 0.88 -14.94
CA TYR A 31 -1.96 1.20 -16.08
C TYR A 31 -0.80 0.22 -16.15
N TYR A 32 -0.52 -0.29 -17.34
CA TYR A 32 0.62 -1.17 -17.60
C TYR A 32 1.83 -0.41 -18.09
N CYS A 33 3.00 -0.91 -17.76
CA CYS A 33 4.24 -0.50 -18.37
C CYS A 33 5.24 -1.66 -18.38
N GLY A 34 5.50 -2.19 -19.58
CA GLY A 34 6.29 -3.41 -19.73
C GLY A 34 5.63 -4.57 -18.98
N SER A 35 6.37 -5.14 -18.01
CA SER A 35 5.91 -6.25 -17.19
C SER A 35 5.33 -5.85 -15.83
N ASP A 36 5.24 -4.55 -15.54
CA ASP A 36 4.73 -4.03 -14.28
C ASP A 36 3.36 -3.40 -14.50
N PHE A 37 2.59 -3.24 -13.42
CA PHE A 37 1.36 -2.45 -13.46
C PHE A 37 1.27 -1.50 -12.28
N SER A 38 0.62 -0.37 -12.50
CA SER A 38 0.32 0.62 -11.48
C SER A 38 -1.18 0.81 -11.31
N MET A 39 -1.55 1.25 -10.12
CA MET A 39 -2.90 1.51 -9.67
C MET A 39 -2.98 2.99 -9.32
N LYS A 40 -3.93 3.71 -9.90
CA LYS A 40 -4.27 5.06 -9.47
C LYS A 40 -5.27 4.95 -8.32
N MET A 41 -4.89 5.48 -7.18
CA MET A 41 -5.66 5.41 -5.95
C MET A 41 -6.63 6.59 -5.85
N SER A 42 -7.68 6.43 -5.04
CA SER A 42 -8.69 7.48 -4.82
C SER A 42 -8.15 8.77 -4.20
N ASN A 43 -6.99 8.74 -3.54
CA ASN A 43 -6.29 9.92 -3.01
C ASN A 43 -5.38 10.60 -4.04
N GLY A 44 -5.36 10.14 -5.30
CA GLY A 44 -4.51 10.67 -6.36
C GLY A 44 -3.11 10.08 -6.41
N GLU A 45 -2.71 9.27 -5.43
CA GLU A 45 -1.42 8.57 -5.48
C GLU A 45 -1.42 7.48 -6.55
N ARG A 46 -0.22 7.16 -7.03
CA ARG A 46 0.00 6.03 -7.94
C ARG A 46 0.86 4.99 -7.24
N TRP A 47 0.33 3.78 -7.13
CA TRP A 47 1.03 2.67 -6.52
C TRP A 47 1.42 1.66 -7.58
N VAL A 48 2.60 1.05 -7.49
CA VAL A 48 3.10 0.13 -8.51
C VAL A 48 3.41 -1.25 -7.94
N VAL A 49 3.00 -2.28 -8.68
CA VAL A 49 3.38 -3.67 -8.48
C VAL A 49 4.42 -4.03 -9.53
N ARG A 50 5.64 -4.31 -9.07
CA ARG A 50 6.77 -4.63 -9.96
C ARG A 50 6.98 -6.13 -10.02
N LYS A 51 7.00 -6.69 -11.23
CA LYS A 51 7.25 -8.13 -11.46
C LYS A 51 8.55 -8.59 -10.80
N SER A 52 9.60 -7.77 -10.86
CA SER A 52 10.89 -8.06 -10.23
C SER A 52 10.84 -8.25 -8.71
N GLN A 53 9.80 -7.72 -8.04
CA GLN A 53 9.63 -7.84 -6.59
C GLN A 53 8.70 -8.99 -6.19
N VAL A 54 7.66 -9.26 -6.99
CA VAL A 54 6.61 -10.23 -6.63
C VAL A 54 6.74 -11.57 -7.37
N GLY A 55 7.39 -11.59 -8.53
CA GLY A 55 7.44 -12.74 -9.43
C GLY A 55 6.15 -12.92 -10.25
N ASP A 56 6.23 -13.71 -11.32
CA ASP A 56 5.15 -13.86 -12.31
C ASP A 56 3.82 -14.32 -11.71
N GLN A 57 3.85 -15.42 -10.96
CA GLN A 57 2.63 -16.02 -10.41
C GLN A 57 1.88 -15.07 -9.47
N LYS A 58 2.61 -14.24 -8.72
CA LYS A 58 1.99 -13.27 -7.81
C LYS A 58 1.52 -12.02 -8.56
N LEU A 59 2.20 -11.62 -9.63
CA LEU A 59 1.81 -10.47 -10.42
C LEU A 59 0.39 -10.64 -10.97
N ASP A 60 0.09 -11.78 -11.59
CA ASP A 60 -1.25 -12.08 -12.15
C ASP A 60 -2.31 -12.12 -11.06
N HIS A 61 -1.96 -12.66 -9.88
CA HIS A 61 -2.84 -12.66 -8.72
C HIS A 61 -3.16 -11.25 -8.24
N PHE A 62 -2.14 -10.38 -8.11
CA PHE A 62 -2.35 -8.99 -7.72
C PHE A 62 -3.15 -8.22 -8.75
N LEU A 63 -2.91 -8.46 -10.03
CA LEU A 63 -3.67 -7.85 -11.10
C LEU A 63 -5.14 -8.25 -11.03
N SER A 64 -5.43 -9.54 -10.85
CA SER A 64 -6.80 -10.06 -10.70
C SER A 64 -7.52 -9.42 -9.51
N ILE A 65 -6.83 -9.28 -8.38
CA ILE A 65 -7.35 -8.57 -7.21
C ILE A 65 -7.61 -7.09 -7.52
N ALA A 66 -6.66 -6.40 -8.14
CA ALA A 66 -6.80 -4.99 -8.47
C ALA A 66 -7.99 -4.75 -9.40
N MET A 67 -8.16 -5.59 -10.44
CA MET A 67 -9.31 -5.52 -11.35
C MET A 67 -10.63 -5.78 -10.62
N TYR A 68 -10.67 -6.75 -9.71
CA TYR A 68 -11.83 -6.98 -8.86
C TYR A 68 -12.16 -5.75 -8.01
N MET A 69 -11.16 -5.12 -7.38
CA MET A 69 -11.37 -3.93 -6.55
C MET A 69 -11.89 -2.75 -7.36
N VAL A 70 -11.38 -2.53 -8.58
CA VAL A 70 -11.89 -1.53 -9.52
C VAL A 70 -13.37 -1.79 -9.82
N ALA A 71 -13.71 -3.03 -10.19
CA ALA A 71 -15.08 -3.39 -10.55
C ALA A 71 -16.06 -3.33 -9.37
N SER A 72 -15.62 -3.70 -8.16
CA SER A 72 -16.48 -3.75 -6.98
C SER A 72 -16.50 -2.45 -6.17
N GLY A 73 -15.63 -1.48 -6.47
CA GLY A 73 -15.44 -0.27 -5.65
C GLY A 73 -14.99 -0.58 -4.22
N LYS A 74 -14.34 -1.73 -4.00
CA LYS A 74 -13.90 -2.13 -2.65
C LYS A 74 -12.60 -1.45 -2.31
N LYS A 75 -12.47 -1.07 -1.05
CA LYS A 75 -11.26 -0.44 -0.50
C LYS A 75 -10.14 -1.47 -0.35
N THR A 76 -8.91 -1.04 -0.62
CA THR A 76 -7.69 -1.79 -0.32
C THR A 76 -7.56 -2.00 1.19
N GLY A 77 -7.15 -3.20 1.57
CA GLY A 77 -6.76 -3.55 2.93
C GLY A 77 -5.36 -4.13 2.94
N ASN A 78 -4.56 -3.79 3.95
CA ASN A 78 -3.22 -4.34 4.18
C ASN A 78 -2.22 -4.21 3.00
N VAL A 79 -2.40 -3.21 2.14
CA VAL A 79 -1.43 -2.83 1.12
C VAL A 79 -0.70 -1.59 1.61
N PHE A 80 0.61 -1.71 1.78
CA PHE A 80 1.43 -0.62 2.30
C PHE A 80 2.32 -0.08 1.19
N PRO A 81 2.13 1.17 0.79
CA PRO A 81 3.00 1.81 -0.18
C PRO A 81 4.36 2.10 0.46
N GLY A 82 5.42 1.88 -0.29
CA GLY A 82 6.79 2.23 0.08
C GLY A 82 7.14 3.67 -0.25
N ASP A 83 8.43 3.94 -0.19
CA ASP A 83 8.98 5.24 -0.54
C ASP A 83 8.80 5.55 -2.02
N PRO A 84 8.53 6.82 -2.40
CA PRO A 84 8.30 7.18 -3.78
C PRO A 84 9.52 6.93 -4.67
N ILE A 85 9.27 6.44 -5.88
CA ILE A 85 10.26 6.18 -6.92
C ILE A 85 9.82 6.84 -8.24
N GLU A 86 10.75 6.89 -9.19
CA GLU A 86 10.40 7.09 -10.59
C GLU A 86 10.02 5.76 -11.23
N TRP A 87 8.92 5.75 -11.99
CA TRP A 87 8.46 4.58 -12.72
C TRP A 87 7.76 5.01 -14.01
N CYS A 88 8.27 4.53 -15.15
CA CYS A 88 7.71 4.78 -16.48
C CYS A 88 7.45 6.27 -16.77
N GLY A 89 8.46 7.11 -16.52
CA GLY A 89 8.38 8.56 -16.73
C GLY A 89 7.49 9.30 -15.74
N ASN A 90 6.88 8.61 -14.77
CA ASN A 90 6.11 9.22 -13.70
C ASN A 90 6.97 9.31 -12.44
N SER A 91 7.03 10.50 -11.85
CA SER A 91 7.61 10.71 -10.52
C SER A 91 6.58 10.42 -9.42
N ASN A 92 7.07 10.28 -8.19
CA ASN A 92 6.25 10.09 -6.99
C ASN A 92 5.34 8.85 -7.05
N VAL A 93 5.79 7.77 -7.71
CA VAL A 93 5.08 6.50 -7.75
C VAL A 93 5.52 5.65 -6.55
N ARG A 94 4.60 5.06 -5.81
CA ARG A 94 4.93 4.27 -4.61
C ARG A 94 4.92 2.77 -4.91
N PRO A 95 6.03 2.05 -4.80
CA PRO A 95 6.02 0.60 -4.95
C PRO A 95 5.27 -0.02 -3.77
N ILE A 96 4.46 -1.05 -4.00
CA ILE A 96 3.81 -1.75 -2.89
C ILE A 96 4.76 -2.77 -2.28
N HIS A 97 4.80 -2.82 -0.95
CA HIS A 97 5.44 -3.90 -0.22
C HIS A 97 4.36 -4.86 0.26
N ILE A 98 4.40 -6.08 -0.24
CA ILE A 98 3.51 -7.13 0.24
C ILE A 98 4.21 -7.80 1.42
N PHE A 99 3.63 -7.64 2.61
CA PHE A 99 3.96 -8.50 3.75
C PHE A 99 3.51 -9.92 3.44
N GLY A 100 4.38 -10.71 2.82
CA GLY A 100 4.21 -12.15 2.80
C GLY A 100 4.53 -12.66 4.19
N PHE A 101 3.55 -13.22 4.91
CA PHE A 101 3.88 -14.13 6.01
C PHE A 101 4.71 -15.26 5.41
N ARG A 102 5.97 -15.38 5.82
CA ARG A 102 6.70 -16.64 5.67
C ARG A 102 5.97 -17.63 6.57
N VAL A 103 5.17 -18.51 5.97
CA VAL A 103 4.70 -19.72 6.63
C VAL A 103 5.82 -20.74 6.54
#